data_AF-A0A1A6BHM7-F1
#
_entry.id   AF-A0A1A6BHM7-F1
#
_cell.length_a   1.000
_cell.length_b   1.000
_cell.length_c   1.000
_cell.angle_alpha   90.00
_cell.angle_beta   90.00
_cell.angle_gamma   90.00
#
_symmetry.space_group_name_H-M   'P 1'
#
loop_
_entity.id
_entity.type
_entity.pdbx_description
1 polymer ?
#
loop_
_entity_poly.entity_id
_entity_poly.type
_entity_poly.pdbx_seq_one_letter_code
_entity_poly.pdbx_strand_id
1 'polypeptide(L)'
;MTAVDPAPRWINPTCIEALHAGNRVRTEHAALHTVAAARKAVRVMRKWAGHPSTRKPAGMFDRYYEALNARVDHPDASLAEIAAWLGLRKDQYSARLRRAIAYAQSLEANA
;
A
#
# COMPACT_ATOMS: atom_id res chain seq x y z
N MET A 1 -11.47 1.82 -46.42
CA MET A 1 -10.45 2.63 -45.73
C MET A 1 -11.18 3.64 -44.87
N THR A 2 -11.41 3.35 -43.59
CA THR A 2 -12.05 4.29 -42.66
C THR A 2 -11.02 5.33 -42.23
N ALA A 3 -11.25 6.58 -42.60
CA ALA A 3 -10.49 7.72 -42.11
C ALA A 3 -10.62 7.76 -40.58
N VAL A 4 -9.50 7.73 -39.88
CA VAL A 4 -9.46 7.93 -38.43
C VAL A 4 -9.71 9.42 -38.21
N ASP A 5 -10.85 9.77 -37.61
CA ASP A 5 -11.13 11.15 -37.22
C ASP A 5 -10.00 11.65 -36.30
N PRO A 6 -9.37 12.80 -36.60
CA PRO A 6 -8.34 13.35 -35.73
C PRO A 6 -8.97 13.71 -34.38
N ALA A 7 -8.23 13.43 -33.30
CA ALA A 7 -8.68 13.73 -31.95
C ALA A 7 -9.13 15.21 -31.83
N PRO A 8 -10.16 15.51 -31.03
CA PRO A 8 -10.65 16.87 -30.85
C PRO A 8 -9.52 17.84 -30.48
N ARG A 9 -9.48 19.00 -31.13
CA ARG A 9 -8.45 20.06 -30.99
C ARG A 9 -8.09 20.53 -29.57
N TRP A 10 -8.88 20.19 -28.56
CA TRP A 10 -8.65 20.53 -27.15
C TRP A 10 -7.90 19.43 -26.37
N ILE A 11 -7.72 18.25 -26.97
CA ILE A 11 -6.88 17.18 -26.43
C ILE A 11 -5.46 17.39 -26.98
N ASN A 12 -4.58 17.96 -26.16
CA ASN A 12 -3.16 18.00 -26.49
C ASN A 12 -2.51 16.68 -26.03
N PRO A 13 -2.09 15.80 -26.96
CA PRO A 13 -1.51 14.50 -26.60
C PRO A 13 -0.27 14.63 -25.70
N THR A 14 0.51 15.70 -25.85
CA THR A 14 1.67 15.98 -24.98
C THR A 14 1.27 16.29 -23.53
N CYS A 15 0.09 16.87 -23.30
CA CYS A 15 -0.45 17.09 -21.95
C CYS A 15 -0.91 15.78 -21.29
N ILE A 16 -1.47 14.84 -22.06
CA ILE A 16 -1.89 13.53 -21.57
C ILE A 16 -0.66 12.69 -21.18
N GLU A 17 0.37 12.66 -22.03
CA GLU A 17 1.62 11.95 -21.74
C GLU A 17 2.32 12.50 -20.48
N ALA A 18 2.40 13.83 -20.35
CA ALA A 18 2.94 14.47 -19.15
C ALA A 18 2.13 14.13 -17.89
N LEU A 19 0.80 14.07 -17.98
CA LEU A 19 -0.07 13.64 -16.88
C LEU A 19 0.21 12.19 -16.47
N HIS A 20 0.32 11.27 -17.43
CA HIS A 20 0.62 9.86 -17.14
C HIS A 20 2.01 9.69 -16.52
N ALA A 21 3.02 10.40 -17.01
CA ALA A 21 4.36 10.41 -16.43
C ALA A 21 4.33 10.94 -14.99
N GLY A 22 3.65 12.06 -14.74
CA GLY A 22 3.50 12.61 -13.39
C GLY A 22 2.73 11.69 -12.43
N ASN A 23 1.72 10.98 -12.92
CA ASN A 23 1.00 9.96 -12.14
C ASN A 23 1.91 8.77 -11.78
N ARG A 24 2.76 8.33 -12.72
CA ARG A 24 3.72 7.25 -12.49
C ARG A 24 4.70 7.60 -11.37
N VAL A 25 5.35 8.75 -11.46
CA VAL A 25 6.32 9.23 -10.45
C VAL A 25 5.66 9.32 -9.06
N ARG A 26 4.45 9.88 -8.98
CA ARG A 26 3.70 9.96 -7.71
C ARG A 26 3.38 8.58 -7.15
N THR A 27 3.03 7.63 -8.01
CA THR A 27 2.70 6.25 -7.61
C THR A 27 3.94 5.52 -7.10
N GLU A 28 5.07 5.63 -7.80
CA GLU A 28 6.35 5.05 -7.39
C GLU A 28 6.81 5.62 -6.05
N HIS A 29 6.79 6.95 -5.90
CA HIS A 29 7.17 7.61 -4.65
C HIS A 29 6.27 7.17 -3.50
N ALA A 30 4.94 7.14 -3.70
CA ALA A 30 4.01 6.66 -2.68
C ALA A 30 4.27 5.18 -2.31
N ALA A 31 4.62 4.34 -3.29
CA ALA A 31 4.97 2.94 -3.04
C ALA A 31 6.24 2.83 -2.18
N LEU A 32 7.30 3.58 -2.49
CA LEU A 32 8.54 3.62 -1.71
C LEU A 32 8.30 4.03 -0.26
N HIS A 33 7.55 5.12 -0.03
CA HIS A 33 7.17 5.56 1.32
C HIS A 33 6.38 4.49 2.07
N THR A 34 5.42 3.87 1.39
CA THR A 34 4.59 2.81 2.00
C THR A 34 5.42 1.58 2.35
N VAL A 35 6.37 1.17 1.51
CA VAL A 35 7.28 0.04 1.78
C VAL A 35 8.19 0.37 2.97
N ALA A 36 8.77 1.57 3.02
CA ALA A 36 9.61 2.00 4.13
C ALA A 36 8.83 2.01 5.46
N ALA A 37 7.61 2.56 5.45
CA ALA A 37 6.72 2.55 6.61
C ALA A 37 6.35 1.12 7.04
N ALA A 38 6.05 0.23 6.07
CA ALA A 38 5.75 -1.16 6.35
C ALA A 38 6.94 -1.88 7.01
N ARG A 39 8.16 -1.71 6.49
CA ARG A 39 9.39 -2.28 7.08
C ARG A 39 9.58 -1.83 8.53
N LYS A 40 9.39 -0.54 8.81
CA LYS A 40 9.45 -0.01 10.19
C LYS A 40 8.37 -0.64 11.07
N ALA A 41 7.13 -0.68 10.58
CA ALA A 41 6.00 -1.23 11.32
C ALA A 41 6.17 -2.73 11.65
N VAL A 42 6.68 -3.55 10.72
CA VAL A 42 7.02 -4.97 10.98
C VAL A 42 8.01 -5.08 12.14
N ARG A 43 9.07 -4.27 12.16
CA ARG A 43 10.07 -4.29 13.23
C ARG A 43 9.46 -3.97 14.59
N VAL A 44 8.62 -2.94 14.66
CA VAL A 44 7.91 -2.58 15.90
C VAL A 44 6.99 -3.72 16.32
N MET A 45 6.15 -4.24 15.42
CA MET A 45 5.25 -5.34 15.76
C MET A 45 5.99 -6.59 16.25
N ARG A 46 7.14 -6.94 15.63
CA ARG A 46 7.99 -8.05 16.12
C ARG A 46 8.49 -7.82 17.55
N LYS A 47 8.93 -6.61 17.88
CA LYS A 47 9.37 -6.25 19.25
C LYS A 47 8.27 -6.49 20.30
N TRP A 48 7.02 -6.24 19.92
CA TRP A 48 5.85 -6.35 20.79
C TRP A 48 5.09 -7.68 20.68
N ALA A 49 5.63 -8.65 19.93
CA ALA A 49 5.03 -9.98 19.78
C ALA A 49 4.97 -10.68 21.14
N GLY A 50 3.78 -11.16 21.53
CA GLY A 50 3.56 -11.84 22.82
C GLY A 50 3.35 -10.91 24.02
N HIS A 51 3.40 -9.59 23.85
CA HIS A 51 3.16 -8.65 24.95
C HIS A 51 1.66 -8.59 25.34
N PRO A 52 1.28 -8.50 26.63
CA PRO A 52 -0.13 -8.43 27.04
C PRO A 52 -0.93 -7.28 26.42
N SER A 53 -0.29 -6.14 26.16
CA SER A 53 -0.93 -4.98 25.50
C SER A 53 -1.27 -5.21 24.02
N THR A 54 -0.72 -6.25 23.38
CA THR A 54 -1.04 -6.65 22.01
C THR A 54 -2.15 -7.70 21.92
N ARG A 55 -2.74 -8.13 23.06
CA ARG A 55 -4.03 -8.86 23.12
C ARG A 55 -5.21 -7.94 22.72
N LYS A 56 -5.21 -7.52 21.46
CA LYS A 56 -6.41 -7.02 20.78
C LYS A 56 -7.32 -8.22 20.42
N PRO A 57 -8.53 -8.00 19.86
CA PRO A 57 -9.42 -9.09 19.47
C PRO A 57 -8.67 -10.15 18.64
N ALA A 58 -9.00 -11.42 18.88
CA ALA A 58 -8.26 -12.56 18.32
C ALA A 58 -8.02 -12.39 16.80
N GLY A 59 -6.75 -12.53 16.39
CA GLY A 59 -6.32 -12.47 14.99
C GLY A 59 -6.15 -11.06 14.39
N MET A 60 -6.39 -9.98 15.13
CA MET A 60 -6.14 -8.61 14.62
C MET A 60 -4.65 -8.35 14.39
N PHE A 61 -3.81 -8.74 15.36
CA PHE A 61 -2.36 -8.61 15.26
C PHE A 61 -1.85 -9.37 14.03
N ASP A 62 -2.29 -10.62 13.86
CA ASP A 62 -1.85 -11.48 12.76
C ASP A 62 -2.25 -10.93 11.40
N ARG A 63 -3.48 -10.45 11.23
CA ARG A 63 -3.94 -9.82 9.98
C ARG A 63 -3.16 -8.56 9.62
N TYR A 64 -2.77 -7.76 10.62
CA TYR A 64 -1.96 -6.56 10.40
C TYR A 64 -0.53 -6.93 10.06
N TYR A 65 0.02 -7.90 10.78
CA TYR A 65 1.35 -8.42 10.52
C TYR A 65 1.46 -9.04 9.12
N GLU A 66 0.48 -9.85 8.71
CA GLU A 66 0.37 -10.42 7.37
C GLU A 66 0.35 -9.33 6.29
N ALA A 67 -0.52 -8.32 6.42
CA ALA A 67 -0.61 -7.24 5.44
C ALA A 67 0.70 -6.44 5.30
N LEU A 68 1.41 -6.23 6.42
CA LEU A 68 2.69 -5.56 6.43
C LEU A 68 3.79 -6.40 5.80
N ASN A 69 3.92 -7.68 6.15
CA ASN A 69 4.92 -8.56 5.53
C ASN A 69 4.67 -8.70 4.03
N ALA A 70 3.42 -8.88 3.59
CA ALA A 70 3.09 -8.93 2.16
C ALA A 70 3.55 -7.67 1.40
N ARG A 71 3.50 -6.48 2.02
CA ARG A 71 4.04 -5.25 1.42
C ARG A 71 5.57 -5.21 1.39
N VAL A 72 6.22 -5.78 2.40
CA VAL A 72 7.69 -5.82 2.53
C VAL A 72 8.29 -6.84 1.56
N ASP A 73 7.67 -8.00 1.44
CA ASP A 73 8.11 -9.12 0.61
C ASP A 73 7.89 -8.87 -0.88
N HIS A 74 6.89 -8.04 -1.22
CA HIS A 74 6.57 -7.66 -2.59
C HIS A 74 6.56 -6.13 -2.77
N PRO A 75 7.73 -5.48 -2.70
CA PRO A 75 7.83 -4.02 -2.73
C PRO A 75 7.47 -3.40 -4.08
N ASP A 76 7.59 -4.17 -5.17
CA ASP A 76 7.32 -3.70 -6.54
C ASP A 76 5.91 -4.06 -7.03
N ALA A 77 5.23 -4.98 -6.33
CA ALA A 77 3.86 -5.36 -6.67
C ALA A 77 2.88 -4.22 -6.39
N SER A 78 1.85 -4.11 -7.21
CA SER A 78 0.74 -3.18 -6.98
C SER A 78 -0.10 -3.60 -5.77
N LEU A 79 -0.85 -2.65 -5.20
CA LEU A 79 -1.78 -2.96 -4.11
C LEU A 79 -2.89 -3.94 -4.53
N ALA A 80 -3.22 -4.00 -5.83
CA ALA A 80 -4.23 -4.89 -6.35
C ALA A 80 -3.71 -6.34 -6.43
N GLU A 81 -2.46 -6.54 -6.89
CA GLU A 81 -1.82 -7.86 -6.96
C GLU A 81 -1.65 -8.46 -5.56
N ILE A 82 -1.15 -7.66 -4.61
CA ILE A 82 -1.00 -8.13 -3.22
C ILE A 82 -2.37 -8.47 -2.61
N ALA A 83 -3.38 -7.63 -2.85
CA ALA A 83 -4.73 -7.91 -2.37
C ALA A 83 -5.27 -9.22 -2.94
N ALA A 84 -5.06 -9.48 -4.24
CA ALA A 84 -5.47 -10.71 -4.89
C ALA A 84 -4.83 -11.95 -4.28
N TRP A 85 -3.51 -11.92 -3.98
CA TRP A 85 -2.81 -13.03 -3.31
C TRP A 85 -3.38 -13.32 -1.92
N LEU A 86 -3.83 -12.28 -1.20
CA LEU A 86 -4.45 -12.41 0.11
C LEU A 86 -5.96 -12.70 0.06
N GLY A 87 -6.55 -12.85 -1.13
CA GLY A 87 -8.00 -13.05 -1.30
C GLY A 87 -8.85 -11.84 -0.89
N LEU A 88 -8.31 -10.62 -1.00
CA LEU A 88 -8.95 -9.36 -0.62
C LEU A 88 -9.23 -8.48 -1.83
N ARG A 89 -10.17 -7.54 -1.65
CA ARG A 89 -10.29 -6.40 -2.55
C ARG A 89 -9.17 -5.39 -2.29
N LYS A 90 -8.71 -4.70 -3.33
CA LYS A 90 -7.67 -3.64 -3.24
C LYS A 90 -7.94 -2.65 -2.10
N ASP A 91 -9.17 -2.14 -1.99
CA ASP A 91 -9.51 -1.14 -0.97
C ASP A 91 -9.48 -1.71 0.45
N GLN A 92 -9.84 -2.98 0.60
CA GLN A 92 -9.76 -3.68 1.88
C GLN A 92 -8.31 -3.87 2.31
N TYR A 93 -7.43 -4.29 1.39
CA TYR A 93 -6.00 -4.39 1.64
C TYR A 93 -5.39 -3.02 1.98
N SER A 94 -5.68 -1.98 1.19
CA SER A 94 -5.19 -0.62 1.44
C SER A 94 -5.64 -0.08 2.80
N ALA A 95 -6.92 -0.26 3.17
CA ALA A 95 -7.41 0.13 4.49
C ALA A 95 -6.74 -0.67 5.61
N ARG A 96 -6.54 -1.98 5.43
CA ARG A 96 -5.84 -2.85 6.40
C ARG A 96 -4.39 -2.42 6.59
N LEU A 97 -3.67 -2.16 5.51
CA LEU A 97 -2.28 -1.72 5.54
C LEU A 97 -2.11 -0.38 6.28
N ARG A 98 -2.96 0.61 5.98
CA ARG A 98 -2.94 1.90 6.69
C ARG A 98 -3.18 1.74 8.19
N ARG A 99 -4.17 0.91 8.58
CA ARG A 99 -4.46 0.64 9.99
C ARG A 99 -3.34 -0.12 10.68
N ALA A 100 -2.67 -1.04 9.98
CA ALA A 100 -1.53 -1.78 10.51
C ALA A 100 -0.34 -0.85 10.80
N ILE A 101 -0.04 0.09 9.90
CA ILE A 101 1.00 1.11 10.11
C ILE A 101 0.65 1.99 11.31
N ALA A 102 -0.58 2.51 11.37
CA ALA A 102 -1.03 3.34 12.49
C ALA A 102 -1.00 2.59 13.84
N TYR A 103 -1.35 1.30 13.82
CA TYR A 103 -1.27 0.45 14.99
C TYR A 103 0.18 0.28 15.47
N ALA A 104 1.12 0.01 14.57
CA ALA A 104 2.54 -0.07 14.92
C ALA A 104 3.07 1.25 15.49
N GLN A 105 2.67 2.40 14.92
CA GLN A 105 3.02 3.71 15.48
C GLN A 105 2.47 3.89 16.90
N SER A 106 1.23 3.44 17.17
CA SER A 106 0.67 3.48 18.52
C SER A 106 1.44 2.59 19.50
N LEU A 107 1.95 1.44 19.05
CA LEU A 107 2.81 0.59 19.89
C LEU A 107 4.16 1.25 20.18
N GLU A 108 4.76 1.91 19.19
CA GLU A 108 6.02 2.64 19.37
C GLU A 108 5.87 3.82 20.35
N ALA A 109 4.76 4.55 20.29
CA ALA A 109 4.49 5.67 21.18
C ALA A 109 4.21 5.26 22.64
N ASN A 110 3.80 4.00 22.87
CA ASN A 110 3.55 3.44 24.20
C ASN A 110 4.72 2.56 24.70
N ALA A 111 5.87 2.59 24.01
CA ALA A 111 7.10 1.87 24.37
C ALA A 111 7.93 2.66 25.38
#